data_AF-A0A418QMM3-F1
#
_entry.id   AF-A0A418QMM3-F1
#
_cell.length_a   1.000
_cell.length_b   1.000
_cell.length_c   1.000
_cell.angle_alpha   90.00
_cell.angle_beta   90.00
_cell.angle_gamma   90.00
#
_symmetry.space_group_name_H-M   'P 1'
#
loop_
_entity.id
_entity.type
_entity.pdbx_description
1 polymer ?
#
loop_
_entity_poly.entity_id
_entity_poly.type
_entity_poly.pdbx_seq_one_letter_code
_entity_poly.pdbx_strand_id
1 'polypeptide(L)'
;MRPFPLPTLFVPLLLLAAAHSVSLIYSHRAGELLAVSDRLYLFVPALAALASWQAVRGARDRRLAVWAAACLTFLAGAEIILVAAYDLRDLRAPDYGVGDALYHAYYLGLVALLLGAARTGPRPAPRERRLTPPEWVLDSLIAGVVVAELSWVLGLVPLLADPRTTLLFKSVNVSYVMLDVILLTLVLLRLRVDRAPTWPLVAGLLAYVAADLLYLVDGPMRIPVGLTDLLWTWGTTGQAVGFALLARRPAPAAPTPAAVTLIVRTLPYLAVLTACLILIFNGLSLDLRGRGVVWFTVTVFALVMIRQAYTLSETTRLNRLLAEQAAQLRGSRDEMEYRALHDSLTGLLNRDGFRQLMQAQTGPRTLLMLDLDGFKPVNDTHGHAAGDRVLRDVASRIHEVSETSFDAARLGGDEFALLSRAPLDAPQVRQVATRLIERLSDPFDVRGGHMTLGVSVGAAQGEPGVSPDALLGRADAALYLAKRGGGGQLREAAALPDALRTDPPGP
;
A
#
# COMPACT_ATOMS: atom_id res chain seq x y z
N MET A 1 28.61 11.67 0.55
CA MET A 1 28.57 10.87 -0.70
C MET A 1 29.30 11.68 -1.77
N ARG A 2 30.44 11.22 -2.29
CA ARG A 2 31.11 11.91 -3.42
C ARG A 2 30.25 11.71 -4.68
N PRO A 3 29.95 12.75 -5.48
CA PRO A 3 29.31 12.55 -6.77
C PRO A 3 30.26 11.75 -7.65
N PHE A 4 29.90 10.50 -7.96
CA PHE A 4 30.71 9.66 -8.84
C PHE A 4 30.61 10.18 -10.27
N PRO A 5 31.71 10.60 -10.91
CA PRO A 5 31.64 11.17 -12.24
C PRO A 5 31.18 10.12 -13.25
N LEU A 6 30.25 10.50 -14.13
CA LEU A 6 29.96 9.76 -15.36
C LEU A 6 31.27 9.54 -16.15
N PRO A 7 31.39 8.45 -16.94
CA PRO A 7 32.55 8.23 -17.81
C PRO A 7 32.86 9.47 -18.66
N THR A 8 34.13 9.66 -19.01
CA THR A 8 34.61 10.88 -19.68
C THR A 8 33.92 11.18 -21.01
N LEU A 9 33.33 10.18 -21.69
CA LEU A 9 32.61 10.39 -22.96
C LEU A 9 31.15 10.86 -22.81
N PHE A 10 30.56 10.87 -21.61
CA PHE A 10 29.19 11.35 -21.42
C PHE A 10 29.07 12.88 -21.43
N VAL A 11 30.09 13.59 -20.94
CA VAL A 11 30.16 15.05 -21.04
C VAL A 11 30.19 15.52 -22.50
N PRO A 12 31.09 15.03 -23.38
CA PRO A 12 31.07 15.40 -24.78
C PRO A 12 29.81 14.93 -25.50
N LEU A 13 29.19 13.81 -25.11
CA LEU A 13 27.89 13.40 -25.66
C LEU A 13 26.79 14.43 -25.36
N LEU A 14 26.68 14.88 -24.11
CA LEU A 14 25.70 15.89 -23.72
C LEU A 14 25.97 17.24 -24.39
N LEU A 15 27.25 17.64 -24.50
CA LEU A 15 27.63 18.86 -25.21
C LEU A 15 27.31 18.77 -26.70
N LEU A 16 27.53 17.62 -27.32
CA LEU A 16 27.21 17.38 -28.72
C LEU A 16 25.69 17.41 -28.96
N ALA A 17 24.89 16.78 -28.10
CA ALA A 17 23.43 16.84 -28.17
C ALA A 17 22.91 18.28 -28.00
N ALA A 18 23.50 19.05 -27.09
CA ALA A 18 23.19 20.47 -26.92
C ALA A 18 23.61 21.30 -28.14
N ALA A 19 24.81 21.07 -28.70
CA ALA A 19 25.29 21.74 -29.90
C ALA A 19 24.41 21.44 -31.11
N HIS A 20 23.97 20.18 -31.27
CA HIS A 20 23.00 19.81 -32.29
C HIS A 20 21.66 20.53 -32.07
N SER A 21 21.16 20.60 -30.83
CA SER A 21 19.93 21.33 -30.51
C SER A 21 20.01 22.82 -30.84
N VAL A 22 21.15 23.45 -30.55
CA VAL A 22 21.42 24.85 -30.92
C VAL A 22 21.48 24.99 -32.44
N SER A 23 22.21 24.11 -33.12
CA SER A 23 22.29 24.08 -34.59
C SER A 23 20.89 24.03 -35.22
N LEU A 24 19.99 23.20 -34.69
CA LEU A 24 18.61 23.09 -35.17
C LEU A 24 17.82 24.40 -35.00
N ILE A 25 18.01 25.14 -33.92
CA ILE A 25 17.32 26.44 -33.72
C ILE A 25 17.78 27.49 -34.76
N TYR A 26 19.07 27.48 -35.13
CA TYR A 26 19.65 28.49 -36.03
C TYR A 26 19.61 28.12 -37.52
N SER A 27 19.44 26.84 -37.85
CA SER A 27 19.43 26.34 -39.24
C SER A 27 18.16 26.66 -40.01
N HIS A 28 17.12 27.18 -39.35
CA HIS A 28 15.89 27.66 -39.99
C HIS A 28 16.08 28.91 -40.89
N ARG A 29 17.30 29.49 -40.96
CA ARG A 29 17.58 30.76 -41.66
C ARG A 29 18.57 30.70 -42.83
N ALA A 30 19.30 29.60 -43.07
CA ALA A 30 20.22 29.50 -44.23
C ALA A 30 20.60 28.05 -44.59
N GLY A 31 20.62 27.73 -45.89
CA GLY A 31 20.87 26.38 -46.43
C GLY A 31 22.18 25.70 -45.99
N GLU A 32 23.25 26.46 -45.75
CA GLU A 32 24.54 25.91 -45.28
C GLU A 32 24.48 25.34 -43.85
N LEU A 33 23.56 25.84 -43.02
CA LEU A 33 23.39 25.37 -41.63
C LEU A 33 22.66 24.02 -41.54
N LEU A 34 21.87 23.62 -42.56
CA LEU A 34 21.24 22.30 -42.61
C LEU A 34 22.29 21.18 -42.70
N ALA A 35 23.26 21.31 -43.61
CA ALA A 35 24.33 20.33 -43.78
C ALA A 35 25.23 20.20 -42.54
N VAL A 36 25.38 21.27 -41.75
CA VAL A 36 26.09 21.21 -40.46
C VAL A 36 25.27 20.46 -39.42
N SER A 37 23.96 20.69 -39.37
CA SER A 37 23.08 20.01 -38.42
C SER A 37 23.02 18.51 -38.66
N ASP A 38 22.84 18.06 -39.90
CA ASP A 38 22.78 16.64 -40.24
C ASP A 38 24.08 15.90 -39.89
N ARG A 39 25.22 16.56 -40.07
CA ARG A 39 26.52 16.02 -39.66
C ARG A 39 26.64 15.94 -38.15
N LEU A 40 26.21 16.97 -37.42
CA LEU A 40 26.20 16.95 -35.95
C LEU A 40 25.30 15.84 -35.41
N TYR A 41 24.13 15.63 -36.02
CA TYR A 41 23.23 14.53 -35.69
C TYR A 41 23.93 13.18 -35.79
N LEU A 42 24.62 12.88 -36.89
CA LEU A 42 25.31 11.60 -37.12
C LEU A 42 26.38 11.27 -36.07
N PHE A 43 27.00 12.28 -35.46
CA PHE A 43 27.97 12.07 -34.38
C PHE A 43 27.30 11.68 -33.06
N VAL A 44 26.04 12.03 -32.82
CA VAL A 44 25.31 11.72 -31.58
C VAL A 44 25.19 10.21 -31.35
N PRO A 45 24.60 9.40 -32.26
CA PRO A 45 24.45 7.98 -32.02
C PRO A 45 25.80 7.25 -32.00
N ALA A 46 26.78 7.69 -32.79
CA ALA A 46 28.15 7.18 -32.75
C ALA A 46 28.81 7.38 -31.38
N LEU A 47 28.73 8.60 -30.84
CA LEU A 47 29.29 8.92 -29.53
C LEU A 47 28.52 8.26 -28.39
N ALA A 48 27.20 8.09 -28.53
CA ALA A 48 26.35 7.35 -27.59
C ALA A 48 26.76 5.87 -27.50
N ALA A 49 27.05 5.22 -28.63
CA ALA A 49 27.57 3.87 -28.67
C ALA A 49 28.96 3.77 -28.00
N LEU A 50 29.88 4.67 -28.35
CA LEU A 50 31.23 4.71 -27.74
C LEU A 50 31.19 4.94 -26.23
N ALA A 51 30.36 5.90 -25.77
CA ALA A 51 30.16 6.18 -24.35
C ALA A 51 29.60 4.95 -23.61
N SER A 52 28.69 4.20 -24.25
CA SER A 52 28.12 2.97 -23.69
C SER A 52 29.16 1.86 -23.57
N TRP A 53 30.03 1.68 -24.58
CA TRP A 53 31.17 0.76 -24.49
C TRP A 53 32.18 1.17 -23.41
N GLN A 54 32.42 2.46 -23.21
CA GLN A 54 33.24 2.95 -22.11
C GLN A 54 32.61 2.62 -20.75
N ALA A 55 31.29 2.72 -20.64
CA ALA A 55 30.56 2.43 -19.41
C ALA A 55 30.70 0.95 -18.98
N VAL A 56 30.89 0.02 -19.92
CA VAL A 56 31.12 -1.42 -19.66
C VAL A 56 32.31 -1.64 -18.71
N ARG A 57 33.38 -0.85 -18.83
CA ARG A 57 34.61 -1.01 -18.01
C ARG A 57 34.37 -0.79 -16.52
N GLY A 58 33.35 -0.01 -16.16
CA GLY A 58 32.96 0.27 -14.77
C GLY A 58 31.60 -0.34 -14.39
N ALA A 59 31.05 -1.22 -15.21
CA ALA A 59 29.76 -1.85 -14.95
C ALA A 59 29.88 -2.96 -13.91
N ARG A 60 28.92 -3.02 -12.99
CA ARG A 60 28.77 -4.19 -12.10
C ARG A 60 28.19 -5.38 -12.84
N ASP A 61 27.15 -5.16 -13.65
CA ASP A 61 26.60 -6.18 -14.54
C ASP A 61 27.19 -6.00 -15.94
N ARG A 62 28.34 -6.66 -16.16
CA ARG A 62 29.05 -6.56 -17.43
C ARG A 62 28.27 -7.16 -18.60
N ARG A 63 27.43 -8.18 -18.36
CA ARG A 63 26.61 -8.80 -19.42
C ARG A 63 25.54 -7.82 -19.90
N LEU A 64 24.83 -7.22 -18.96
CA LEU A 64 23.82 -6.19 -19.25
C LEU A 64 24.45 -4.98 -19.95
N ALA A 65 25.61 -4.52 -19.48
CA ALA A 65 26.31 -3.38 -20.08
C ALA A 65 26.76 -3.65 -21.52
N VAL A 66 27.31 -4.85 -21.78
CA VAL A 66 27.70 -5.25 -23.15
C VAL A 66 26.47 -5.34 -24.05
N TRP A 67 25.37 -5.91 -23.56
CA TRP A 67 24.14 -6.00 -24.33
C TRP A 67 23.58 -4.63 -24.70
N ALA A 68 23.52 -3.71 -23.72
CA ALA A 68 23.08 -2.34 -23.95
C ALA A 68 23.99 -1.58 -24.94
N ALA A 69 25.31 -1.73 -24.81
CA ALA A 69 26.27 -1.13 -25.74
C ALA A 69 26.12 -1.72 -27.16
N ALA A 70 25.84 -3.02 -27.28
CA ALA A 70 25.55 -3.65 -28.56
C ALA A 70 24.28 -3.08 -29.21
N CYS A 71 23.18 -2.92 -28.46
CA CYS A 71 21.96 -2.28 -28.97
C CYS A 71 22.25 -0.87 -29.54
N LEU A 72 22.96 -0.02 -28.78
CA LEU A 72 23.28 1.34 -29.26
C LEU A 72 24.28 1.35 -30.41
N THR A 73 25.10 0.30 -30.56
CA THR A 73 25.98 0.13 -31.73
C THR A 73 25.15 -0.22 -32.97
N PHE A 74 24.14 -1.08 -32.84
CA PHE A 74 23.21 -1.37 -33.94
C PHE A 74 22.43 -0.13 -34.34
N LEU A 75 21.91 0.65 -33.38
CA LEU A 75 21.27 1.94 -33.63
C LEU A 75 22.21 2.89 -34.40
N ALA A 76 23.43 3.09 -33.91
CA ALA A 76 24.40 3.96 -34.56
C ALA A 76 24.76 3.51 -35.98
N GLY A 77 24.92 2.20 -36.19
CA GLY A 77 25.16 1.65 -37.52
C GLY A 77 23.96 1.87 -38.45
N ALA A 78 22.74 1.69 -37.96
CA ALA A 78 21.52 1.92 -38.73
C ALA A 78 21.40 3.38 -39.17
N GLU A 79 21.50 4.33 -38.22
CA GLU A 79 21.44 5.77 -38.46
C GLU A 79 22.52 6.22 -39.45
N ILE A 80 23.77 5.80 -39.24
CA ILE A 80 24.88 6.17 -40.12
C ILE A 80 24.65 5.63 -41.53
N ILE A 81 24.24 4.37 -41.68
CA ILE A 81 24.01 3.79 -43.00
C ILE A 81 22.84 4.48 -43.68
N LEU A 82 21.73 4.72 -43.00
CA LEU A 82 20.55 5.30 -43.63
C LEU A 82 20.76 6.76 -44.01
N VAL A 83 21.27 7.58 -43.09
CA VAL A 83 21.51 9.00 -43.34
C VAL A 83 22.70 9.21 -44.30
N ALA A 84 23.81 8.48 -44.13
CA ALA A 84 24.98 8.71 -44.99
C ALA A 84 24.88 8.05 -46.38
N ALA A 85 24.16 6.93 -46.50
CA ALA A 85 24.00 6.27 -47.80
C ALA A 85 22.82 6.82 -48.61
N TYR A 86 21.73 7.24 -47.98
CA TYR A 86 20.51 7.62 -48.69
C TYR A 86 20.21 9.13 -48.59
N ASP A 87 20.22 9.72 -47.40
CA ASP A 87 19.89 11.16 -47.25
C ASP A 87 20.98 12.08 -47.82
N LEU A 88 22.26 11.84 -47.49
CA LEU A 88 23.36 12.71 -47.92
C LEU A 88 23.75 12.55 -49.40
N ARG A 89 23.31 11.47 -50.05
CA ARG A 89 23.63 11.15 -51.45
C ARG A 89 22.43 11.20 -52.38
N ASP A 90 21.25 11.54 -51.85
CA ASP A 90 19.97 11.56 -52.58
C ASP A 90 19.72 10.25 -53.35
N LEU A 91 20.07 9.12 -52.72
CA LEU A 91 19.92 7.79 -53.30
C LEU A 91 18.62 7.16 -52.83
N ARG A 92 17.92 6.48 -53.75
CA ARG A 92 16.70 5.73 -53.40
C ARG A 92 17.08 4.54 -52.52
N ALA A 93 16.58 4.52 -51.28
CA ALA A 93 16.75 3.40 -50.38
C ALA A 93 16.10 2.12 -50.93
N PRO A 94 16.72 0.94 -50.73
CA PRO A 94 16.09 -0.34 -51.02
C PRO A 94 14.89 -0.58 -50.10
N ASP A 95 13.97 -1.45 -50.49
CA ASP A 95 12.82 -1.82 -49.66
C ASP A 95 13.23 -2.44 -48.31
N TYR A 96 14.41 -3.05 -48.25
CA TYR A 96 15.06 -3.52 -47.03
C TYR A 96 16.58 -3.54 -47.22
N GLY A 97 17.30 -2.77 -46.42
CA GLY A 97 18.76 -2.65 -46.49
C GLY A 97 19.47 -3.11 -45.22
N VAL A 98 20.79 -2.92 -45.21
CA VAL A 98 21.62 -3.17 -44.02
C VAL A 98 21.20 -2.27 -42.86
N GLY A 99 20.83 -1.02 -43.15
CA GLY A 99 20.31 -0.09 -42.13
C GLY A 99 19.07 -0.64 -41.43
N ASP A 100 18.11 -1.17 -42.20
CA ASP A 100 16.89 -1.77 -41.64
C ASP A 100 17.18 -3.00 -40.78
N ALA A 101 18.10 -3.86 -41.23
CA ALA A 101 18.52 -5.03 -40.46
C ALA A 101 19.16 -4.64 -39.12
N LEU A 102 19.95 -3.57 -39.10
CA LEU A 102 20.55 -3.03 -37.88
C LEU A 102 19.49 -2.43 -36.95
N TYR A 103 18.49 -1.69 -37.46
CA TYR A 103 17.39 -1.21 -36.63
C TYR A 103 16.59 -2.35 -36.01
N HIS A 104 16.24 -3.39 -36.79
CA HIS A 104 15.55 -4.56 -36.26
C HIS A 104 16.37 -5.25 -35.16
N ALA A 105 17.68 -5.40 -35.35
CA ALA A 105 18.57 -5.93 -34.33
C ALA A 105 18.60 -5.06 -33.06
N TYR A 106 18.59 -3.74 -33.21
CA TYR A 106 18.47 -2.79 -32.10
C TYR A 106 17.14 -2.96 -31.33
N TYR A 107 15.99 -2.95 -32.02
CA TYR A 107 14.68 -3.10 -31.39
C TYR A 107 14.52 -4.44 -30.67
N LEU A 108 14.86 -5.55 -31.35
CA LEU A 108 14.79 -6.88 -30.76
C LEU A 108 15.75 -7.00 -29.56
N GLY A 109 16.93 -6.41 -29.67
CA GLY A 109 17.90 -6.32 -28.57
C GLY A 109 17.35 -5.54 -27.37
N LEU A 110 16.67 -4.41 -27.60
CA LEU A 110 16.01 -3.62 -26.57
C LEU A 110 14.86 -4.36 -25.90
N VAL A 111 13.98 -5.01 -26.67
CA VAL A 111 12.89 -5.82 -26.13
C VAL A 111 13.44 -6.94 -25.26
N ALA A 112 14.47 -7.66 -25.74
CA ALA A 112 15.14 -8.70 -24.97
C ALA A 112 15.79 -8.15 -23.68
N LEU A 113 16.40 -6.96 -23.74
CA LEU A 113 16.96 -6.29 -22.57
C LEU A 113 15.87 -5.92 -21.56
N LEU A 114 14.77 -5.32 -22.01
CA LEU A 114 13.66 -4.90 -21.16
C LEU A 114 12.87 -6.09 -20.58
N LEU A 115 12.87 -7.25 -21.22
CA LEU A 115 12.33 -8.48 -20.64
C LEU A 115 13.36 -9.15 -19.69
N GLY A 116 14.63 -9.16 -20.07
CA GLY A 116 15.72 -9.86 -19.37
C GLY A 116 16.25 -9.16 -18.12
N ALA A 117 16.26 -7.83 -18.07
CA ALA A 117 16.74 -7.04 -16.93
C ALA A 117 15.91 -7.23 -15.63
N ALA A 118 14.78 -7.96 -15.68
CA ALA A 118 14.03 -8.40 -14.49
C ALA A 118 14.71 -9.56 -13.76
N ARG A 119 15.64 -10.27 -14.41
CA ARG A 119 16.22 -11.52 -13.90
C ARG A 119 17.62 -11.36 -13.32
N THR A 120 18.23 -10.17 -13.40
CA THR A 120 19.62 -9.92 -12.99
C THR A 120 19.78 -9.35 -11.57
N GLY A 121 18.69 -9.20 -10.82
CA GLY A 121 18.73 -8.96 -9.36
C GLY A 121 18.88 -10.26 -8.56
N PRO A 122 19.30 -10.21 -7.28
CA PRO A 122 19.25 -11.37 -6.40
C PRO A 122 17.83 -11.93 -6.42
N ARG A 123 17.69 -13.26 -6.62
CA ARG A 123 16.38 -13.92 -6.58
C ARG A 123 15.71 -13.55 -5.26
N PRO A 124 14.58 -12.81 -5.28
CA PRO A 124 13.85 -12.56 -4.04
C PRO A 124 13.45 -13.91 -3.45
N ALA A 125 13.42 -14.00 -2.11
CA ALA A 125 12.95 -15.20 -1.43
C ALA A 125 11.56 -15.60 -2.00
N PRO A 126 11.16 -16.89 -1.99
CA PRO A 126 9.89 -17.34 -2.59
C PRO A 126 8.66 -16.56 -2.11
N ARG A 127 8.71 -15.98 -0.90
CA ARG A 127 7.66 -15.14 -0.30
C ARG A 127 7.59 -13.70 -0.84
N GLU A 128 8.64 -13.21 -1.49
CA GLU A 128 8.75 -11.84 -2.04
C GLU A 128 8.62 -11.79 -3.56
N ARG A 129 8.22 -12.89 -4.20
CA ARG A 129 7.85 -12.93 -5.62
C ARG A 129 6.57 -12.10 -5.82
N ARG A 130 6.69 -10.77 -5.75
CA ARG A 130 5.63 -9.85 -6.15
C ARG A 130 5.46 -10.05 -7.65
N LEU A 131 4.47 -10.85 -8.03
CA LEU A 131 3.93 -10.83 -9.39
C LEU A 131 3.63 -9.36 -9.72
N THR A 132 4.03 -8.92 -10.90
CA THR A 132 3.69 -7.58 -11.37
C THR A 132 2.16 -7.47 -11.32
N PRO A 133 1.61 -6.47 -10.61
CA PRO A 133 0.17 -6.32 -10.50
C PRO A 133 -0.44 -6.23 -11.91
N PRO A 134 -1.50 -7.01 -12.21
CA PRO A 134 -2.05 -7.09 -13.57
C PRO A 134 -2.59 -5.75 -14.05
N GLU A 135 -3.00 -4.85 -13.15
CA GLU A 135 -3.41 -3.49 -13.50
C GLU A 135 -2.28 -2.68 -14.18
N TRP A 136 -1.02 -2.90 -13.82
CA TRP A 136 0.11 -2.19 -14.46
C TRP A 136 0.37 -2.69 -15.88
N VAL A 137 0.14 -3.97 -16.12
CA VAL A 137 0.23 -4.58 -17.45
C VAL A 137 -0.89 -4.03 -18.33
N LEU A 138 -2.12 -4.02 -17.82
CA LEU A 138 -3.29 -3.49 -18.53
C LEU A 138 -3.14 -2.00 -18.85
N ASP A 139 -2.72 -1.18 -17.90
CA ASP A 139 -2.50 0.26 -18.11
C ASP A 139 -1.44 0.53 -19.20
N SER A 140 -0.42 -0.32 -19.31
CA SER A 140 0.62 -0.21 -20.36
C SER A 140 0.11 -0.67 -21.72
N LEU A 141 -0.69 -1.75 -21.76
CA LEU A 141 -1.30 -2.25 -22.99
C LEU A 141 -2.30 -1.24 -23.56
N ILE A 142 -3.14 -0.63 -22.72
CA ILE A 142 -4.09 0.42 -23.13
C ILE A 142 -3.35 1.54 -23.86
N ALA A 143 -2.23 2.00 -23.30
CA ALA A 143 -1.40 3.02 -23.93
C ALA A 143 -0.82 2.58 -25.28
N GLY A 144 -0.29 1.36 -25.34
CA GLY A 144 0.26 0.79 -26.57
C GLY A 144 -0.78 0.67 -27.68
N VAL A 145 -1.99 0.22 -27.35
CA VAL A 145 -3.10 0.11 -28.32
C VAL A 145 -3.51 1.48 -28.86
N VAL A 146 -3.54 2.52 -28.03
CA VAL A 146 -3.85 3.89 -28.50
C VAL A 146 -2.76 4.46 -29.39
N VAL A 147 -1.49 4.17 -29.10
CA VAL A 147 -0.39 4.54 -30.00
C VAL A 147 -0.45 3.75 -31.31
N ALA A 148 -0.85 2.48 -31.28
CA ALA A 148 -1.11 1.69 -32.48
C ALA A 148 -2.28 2.28 -33.30
N GLU A 149 -3.33 2.77 -32.65
CA GLU A 149 -4.47 3.45 -33.27
C GLU A 149 -4.06 4.77 -33.94
N LEU A 150 -3.24 5.59 -33.26
CA LEU A 150 -2.66 6.80 -33.84
C LEU A 150 -1.80 6.46 -35.07
N SER A 151 -0.93 5.46 -34.95
CA SER A 151 -0.07 5.01 -36.05
C SER A 151 -0.89 4.45 -37.22
N TRP A 152 -2.01 3.79 -36.93
CA TRP A 152 -2.96 3.30 -37.93
C TRP A 152 -3.50 4.42 -38.80
N VAL A 153 -4.00 5.48 -38.16
CA VAL A 153 -4.63 6.63 -38.82
C VAL A 153 -3.59 7.50 -39.54
N LEU A 154 -2.46 7.78 -38.89
CA LEU A 154 -1.49 8.75 -39.39
C LEU A 154 -0.54 8.14 -40.43
N GLY A 155 -0.10 6.88 -40.24
CA GLY A 155 0.96 6.28 -41.06
C GLY A 155 0.55 5.02 -41.83
N LEU A 156 -0.01 4.02 -41.14
CA LEU A 156 -0.20 2.69 -41.74
C LEU A 156 -1.27 2.67 -42.84
N VAL A 157 -2.40 3.35 -42.66
CA VAL A 157 -3.44 3.36 -43.70
C VAL A 157 -2.93 4.02 -45.00
N PRO A 158 -2.31 5.23 -44.99
CA PRO A 158 -1.70 5.79 -46.20
C PRO A 158 -0.67 4.85 -46.84
N LEU A 159 0.22 4.24 -46.04
CA LEU A 159 1.23 3.29 -46.49
C LEU A 159 0.62 2.06 -47.18
N LEU A 160 -0.41 1.46 -46.57
CA LEU A 160 -1.06 0.26 -47.08
C LEU A 160 -1.88 0.56 -48.34
N ALA A 161 -2.48 1.75 -48.41
CA ALA A 161 -3.27 2.21 -49.55
C ALA A 161 -2.42 2.61 -50.76
N ASP A 162 -1.13 2.96 -50.58
CA ASP A 162 -0.26 3.32 -51.69
C ASP A 162 0.02 2.09 -52.61
N PRO A 163 -0.39 2.12 -53.89
CA PRO A 163 -0.12 1.02 -54.82
C PRO A 163 1.34 1.01 -55.32
N ARG A 164 2.11 2.08 -55.10
CA ARG A 164 3.50 2.20 -55.57
C ARG A 164 4.52 1.50 -54.68
N THR A 165 4.12 1.12 -53.46
CA THR A 165 4.99 0.48 -52.47
C THR A 165 4.88 -1.03 -52.53
N THR A 166 6.01 -1.73 -52.40
CA THR A 166 6.06 -3.19 -52.44
C THR A 166 5.52 -3.81 -51.15
N LEU A 167 5.16 -5.10 -51.20
CA LEU A 167 4.75 -5.84 -49.99
C LEU A 167 5.88 -5.89 -48.94
N LEU A 168 7.13 -6.00 -49.39
CA LEU A 168 8.30 -6.01 -48.50
C LEU A 168 8.42 -4.67 -47.77
N PHE A 169 8.40 -3.55 -48.51
CA PHE A 169 8.45 -2.21 -47.93
C PHE A 169 7.32 -1.97 -46.90
N LYS A 170 6.09 -2.38 -47.24
CA LYS A 170 4.94 -2.31 -46.32
C LYS A 170 5.17 -3.12 -45.05
N SER A 171 5.67 -4.35 -45.19
CA SER A 171 5.91 -5.25 -44.05
C SER A 171 6.97 -4.73 -43.09
N VAL A 172 8.05 -4.14 -43.64
CA VAL A 172 9.15 -3.53 -42.88
C VAL A 172 8.67 -2.30 -42.09
N ASN A 173 7.86 -1.43 -42.71
CA ASN A 173 7.33 -0.26 -42.00
C ASN A 173 6.28 -0.64 -40.95
N VAL A 174 5.45 -1.66 -41.21
CA VAL A 174 4.53 -2.21 -40.22
C VAL A 174 5.30 -2.80 -39.03
N SER A 175 6.44 -3.49 -39.25
CA SER A 175 7.22 -4.05 -38.15
C SER A 175 7.84 -2.96 -37.27
N TYR A 176 8.28 -1.82 -37.81
CA TYR A 176 8.74 -0.69 -36.98
C TYR A 176 7.65 -0.20 -36.03
N VAL A 177 6.45 0.08 -36.54
CA VAL A 177 5.31 0.54 -35.71
C VAL A 177 4.96 -0.50 -34.64
N MET A 178 4.95 -1.79 -34.98
CA MET A 178 4.68 -2.85 -34.00
C MET A 178 5.77 -2.91 -32.92
N LEU A 179 7.04 -2.76 -33.29
CA LEU A 179 8.16 -2.77 -32.35
C LEU A 179 8.13 -1.55 -31.43
N ASP A 180 7.75 -0.37 -31.91
CA ASP A 180 7.55 0.83 -31.07
C ASP A 180 6.42 0.65 -30.06
N VAL A 181 5.29 0.08 -30.47
CA VAL A 181 4.16 -0.20 -29.57
C VAL A 181 4.57 -1.20 -28.48
N ILE A 182 5.31 -2.25 -28.85
CA ILE A 182 5.86 -3.22 -27.89
C ILE A 182 6.84 -2.53 -26.94
N LEU A 183 7.76 -1.72 -27.48
CA LEU A 183 8.76 -1.00 -26.72
C LEU A 183 8.12 -0.04 -25.71
N LEU A 184 7.17 0.79 -26.16
CA LEU A 184 6.40 1.70 -25.32
C LEU A 184 5.69 0.96 -24.19
N THR A 185 5.01 -0.15 -24.51
CA THR A 185 4.30 -0.97 -23.52
C THR A 185 5.27 -1.48 -22.44
N LEU A 186 6.43 -2.00 -22.84
CA LEU A 186 7.43 -2.49 -21.90
C LEU A 186 8.08 -1.37 -21.07
N VAL A 187 8.32 -0.21 -21.67
CA VAL A 187 8.88 0.97 -20.99
C VAL A 187 7.92 1.51 -19.93
N LEU A 188 6.63 1.64 -20.25
CA LEU A 188 5.60 2.07 -19.31
C LEU A 188 5.41 1.06 -18.17
N LEU A 189 5.51 -0.23 -18.46
CA LEU A 189 5.48 -1.28 -17.44
C LEU A 189 6.69 -1.16 -16.50
N ARG A 190 7.87 -0.90 -17.06
CA ARG A 190 9.12 -0.76 -16.32
C ARG A 190 9.16 0.45 -15.40
N LEU A 191 8.55 1.58 -15.78
CA LEU A 191 8.39 2.75 -14.91
C LEU A 191 7.65 2.43 -13.60
N ARG A 192 6.74 1.46 -13.62
CA ARG A 192 5.93 1.07 -12.45
C ARG A 192 6.66 0.07 -11.56
N VAL A 193 7.43 -0.84 -12.17
CA VAL A 193 8.11 -1.95 -11.48
C VAL A 193 9.45 -1.53 -10.89
N ASP A 194 10.26 -0.78 -11.65
CA ASP A 194 11.63 -0.46 -11.26
C ASP A 194 11.64 0.84 -10.41
N ARG A 195 11.97 0.72 -9.12
CA ARG A 195 12.09 1.88 -8.20
C ARG A 195 13.35 2.72 -8.42
N ALA A 196 14.22 2.33 -9.34
CA ALA A 196 15.50 2.99 -9.58
C ALA A 196 15.40 4.14 -10.60
N PRO A 197 16.24 5.19 -10.49
CA PRO A 197 16.27 6.29 -11.45
C PRO A 197 16.91 5.84 -12.77
N THR A 198 16.17 5.07 -13.57
CA THR A 198 16.39 4.86 -15.01
C THR A 198 15.50 5.81 -15.81
N TRP A 199 15.05 6.91 -15.22
CA TRP A 199 14.25 7.91 -15.90
C TRP A 199 14.93 8.46 -17.18
N PRO A 200 16.28 8.58 -17.29
CA PRO A 200 16.89 8.97 -18.56
C PRO A 200 16.70 7.90 -19.65
N LEU A 201 16.76 6.62 -19.28
CA LEU A 201 16.49 5.52 -20.21
C LEU A 201 15.05 5.60 -20.73
N VAL A 202 14.10 5.76 -19.79
CA VAL A 202 12.68 5.80 -20.14
C VAL A 202 12.35 7.06 -20.94
N ALA A 203 12.80 8.23 -20.49
CA ALA A 203 12.61 9.48 -21.22
C ALA A 203 13.24 9.39 -22.61
N GLY A 204 14.41 8.76 -22.73
CA GLY A 204 15.07 8.53 -24.01
C GLY A 204 14.27 7.62 -24.95
N LEU A 205 13.75 6.51 -24.46
CA LEU A 205 12.91 5.60 -25.25
C LEU A 205 11.57 6.22 -25.64
N LEU A 206 10.93 6.96 -24.73
CA LEU A 206 9.69 7.70 -25.00
C LEU A 206 9.90 8.80 -26.04
N ALA A 207 11.02 9.53 -25.96
CA ALA A 207 11.37 10.53 -26.97
C ALA A 207 11.59 9.89 -28.34
N TYR A 208 12.23 8.72 -28.38
CA TYR A 208 12.45 7.99 -29.64
C TYR A 208 11.13 7.55 -30.29
N VAL A 209 10.23 6.90 -29.53
CA VAL A 209 8.89 6.53 -30.03
C VAL A 209 8.08 7.76 -30.47
N ALA A 210 8.19 8.88 -29.75
CA ALA A 210 7.52 10.12 -30.14
C ALA A 210 8.08 10.72 -31.45
N ALA A 211 9.38 10.60 -31.67
CA ALA A 211 10.01 11.01 -32.93
C ALA A 211 9.51 10.16 -34.09
N ASP A 212 9.45 8.83 -33.92
CA ASP A 212 8.99 7.92 -34.98
C ASP A 212 7.52 8.16 -35.34
N LEU A 213 6.67 8.46 -34.34
CA LEU A 213 5.29 8.88 -34.57
C LEU A 213 5.19 10.20 -35.35
N LEU A 214 6.03 11.18 -35.02
CA LEU A 214 6.04 12.48 -35.71
C LEU A 214 6.55 12.33 -37.15
N TYR A 215 7.56 11.48 -37.36
CA TYR A 215 8.08 11.14 -38.68
C TYR A 215 7.01 10.54 -39.61
N LEU A 216 6.07 9.74 -39.08
CA LEU A 216 4.93 9.23 -39.85
C LEU A 216 3.99 10.34 -40.34
N VAL A 217 3.91 11.48 -39.64
CA VAL A 217 3.05 12.63 -39.99
C VAL A 217 3.74 13.56 -40.97
N ASP A 218 5.02 13.85 -40.74
CA ASP A 218 5.82 14.78 -41.56
C ASP A 218 6.01 14.27 -43.01
N GLY A 219 5.92 12.94 -43.21
CA GLY A 219 6.05 12.30 -44.51
C GLY A 219 7.46 12.40 -45.10
N PRO A 220 7.67 11.94 -46.35
CA PRO A 220 8.99 11.90 -46.98
C PRO A 220 9.58 13.28 -47.32
N MET A 221 8.78 14.37 -47.29
CA MET A 221 9.32 15.73 -47.29
C MET A 221 9.74 16.10 -45.87
N ARG A 222 10.77 15.41 -45.38
CA ARG A 222 11.53 15.78 -44.19
C ARG A 222 11.88 17.26 -44.34
N ILE A 223 11.40 18.11 -43.44
CA ILE A 223 12.08 19.37 -43.17
C ILE A 223 13.22 18.94 -42.27
N PRO A 224 14.45 18.78 -42.78
CA PRO A 224 15.58 18.59 -41.88
C PRO A 224 15.59 19.87 -41.06
N VAL A 225 15.71 19.78 -39.73
CA VAL A 225 15.57 20.91 -38.78
C VAL A 225 14.21 20.98 -38.04
N GLY A 226 13.81 19.88 -37.38
CA GLY A 226 12.53 19.80 -36.66
C GLY A 226 12.58 19.25 -35.23
N LEU A 227 11.40 19.22 -34.58
CA LEU A 227 11.21 18.57 -33.28
C LEU A 227 11.57 17.07 -33.32
N THR A 228 11.37 16.41 -34.46
CA THR A 228 11.73 15.00 -34.71
C THR A 228 13.22 14.74 -34.46
N ASP A 229 14.11 15.55 -35.05
CA ASP A 229 15.56 15.38 -34.91
C ASP A 229 16.04 15.67 -33.46
N LEU A 230 15.39 16.61 -32.76
CA LEU A 230 15.63 16.86 -31.33
C LEU A 230 15.25 15.64 -30.48
N LEU A 231 14.10 15.04 -30.77
CA LEU A 231 13.59 13.88 -30.05
C LEU A 231 14.46 12.64 -30.28
N TRP A 232 14.94 12.38 -31.50
CA TRP A 232 15.92 11.31 -31.75
C TRP A 232 17.27 11.56 -31.06
N THR A 233 17.75 12.82 -31.07
CA THR A 233 19.03 13.22 -30.44
C THR A 233 19.03 12.98 -28.94
N TRP A 234 18.03 13.53 -28.25
CA TRP A 234 17.89 13.37 -26.81
C TRP A 234 17.38 11.97 -26.45
N GLY A 235 16.65 11.33 -27.35
CA GLY A 235 16.24 9.92 -27.24
C GLY A 235 17.45 9.00 -27.11
N THR A 236 18.35 9.08 -28.09
CA THR A 236 19.59 8.28 -28.13
C THR A 236 20.52 8.60 -26.96
N THR A 237 20.66 9.88 -26.64
CA THR A 237 21.48 10.34 -25.50
C THR A 237 20.94 9.83 -24.16
N GLY A 238 19.62 9.93 -23.97
CA GLY A 238 18.94 9.44 -22.77
C GLY A 238 19.08 7.94 -22.59
N GLN A 239 18.97 7.17 -23.68
CA GLN A 239 19.23 5.73 -23.67
C GLN A 239 20.67 5.39 -23.22
N ALA A 240 21.69 6.07 -23.77
CA ALA A 240 23.08 5.84 -23.38
C ALA A 240 23.33 6.14 -21.89
N VAL A 241 22.84 7.29 -21.40
CA VAL A 241 22.95 7.67 -19.99
C VAL A 241 22.22 6.64 -19.11
N GLY A 242 21.00 6.30 -19.51
CA GLY A 242 20.15 5.34 -18.83
C GLY A 242 20.78 3.95 -18.69
N PHE A 243 21.39 3.43 -19.75
CA PHE A 243 22.10 2.15 -19.71
C PHE A 243 23.35 2.19 -18.87
N ALA A 244 24.13 3.27 -18.92
CA ALA A 244 25.30 3.42 -18.07
C ALA A 244 24.92 3.44 -16.58
N LEU A 245 23.82 4.12 -16.22
CA LEU A 245 23.28 4.11 -14.86
C LEU A 245 22.78 2.71 -14.45
N LEU A 246 22.05 2.04 -15.36
CA LEU A 246 21.53 0.69 -15.13
C LEU A 246 22.66 -0.32 -14.87
N ALA A 247 23.76 -0.22 -15.62
CA ALA A 247 24.90 -1.13 -15.54
C ALA A 247 25.75 -0.97 -14.25
N ARG A 248 25.65 0.16 -13.53
CA ARG A 248 26.58 0.54 -12.44
C ARG A 248 26.10 0.33 -11.00
N ARG A 249 24.84 -0.09 -10.76
CA ARG A 249 24.12 -0.06 -9.45
C ARG A 249 24.91 -0.40 -8.17
N PRO A 250 24.87 0.44 -7.10
CA PRO A 250 24.45 -0.02 -5.75
C PRO A 250 23.40 0.87 -5.03
N ALA A 251 22.65 0.23 -4.11
CA ALA A 251 21.75 0.74 -3.06
C ALA A 251 20.26 1.01 -3.43
N PRO A 252 19.31 0.75 -2.49
CA PRO A 252 17.88 0.81 -2.75
C PRO A 252 17.48 2.25 -3.03
N ALA A 253 16.76 2.40 -4.14
CA ALA A 253 16.57 3.67 -4.79
C ALA A 253 15.64 4.63 -4.05
N ALA A 254 15.91 5.93 -4.22
CA ALA A 254 14.97 7.00 -3.92
C ALA A 254 13.63 6.72 -4.64
N PRO A 255 12.49 7.04 -4.00
CA PRO A 255 11.18 6.84 -4.60
C PRO A 255 11.05 7.56 -5.94
N THR A 256 10.33 6.95 -6.88
CA THR A 256 9.98 7.56 -8.17
C THR A 256 9.35 8.94 -7.92
N PRO A 257 9.71 9.99 -8.68
CA PRO A 257 9.14 11.32 -8.46
C PRO A 257 7.61 11.28 -8.49
N ALA A 258 6.96 12.06 -7.61
CA ALA A 258 5.50 12.09 -7.50
C ALA A 258 4.82 12.46 -8.83
N ALA A 259 5.42 13.37 -9.61
CA ALA A 259 4.95 13.75 -10.93
C ALA A 259 4.90 12.57 -11.91
N VAL A 260 5.94 11.71 -11.94
CA VAL A 260 5.98 10.51 -12.78
C VAL A 260 4.91 9.53 -12.36
N THR A 261 4.71 9.35 -11.06
CA THR A 261 3.66 8.47 -10.52
C THR A 261 2.26 8.97 -10.92
N LEU A 262 2.03 10.29 -10.87
CA LEU A 262 0.76 10.89 -11.29
C LEU A 262 0.50 10.66 -12.78
N ILE A 263 1.47 10.98 -13.64
CA ILE A 263 1.38 10.78 -15.11
C ILE A 263 1.02 9.33 -15.43
N VAL A 264 1.76 8.39 -14.85
CA VAL A 264 1.61 6.96 -15.13
C VAL A 264 0.25 6.41 -14.66
N ARG A 265 -0.35 7.03 -13.62
CA ARG A 265 -1.71 6.70 -13.13
C ARG A 265 -2.83 7.33 -13.95
N THR A 266 -2.61 8.50 -14.55
CA THR A 266 -3.63 9.20 -15.35
C THR A 266 -3.63 8.76 -16.81
N LEU A 267 -2.52 8.20 -17.29
CA LEU A 267 -2.29 7.82 -18.67
C LEU A 267 -3.38 6.93 -19.31
N PRO A 268 -3.96 5.91 -18.64
CA PRO A 268 -5.06 5.13 -19.23
C PRO A 268 -6.32 5.95 -19.53
N TYR A 269 -6.63 6.94 -18.70
CA TYR A 269 -7.80 7.81 -18.91
C TYR A 269 -7.58 8.77 -20.08
N LEU A 270 -6.36 9.32 -20.18
CA LEU A 270 -5.97 10.12 -21.34
C LEU A 270 -5.99 9.28 -22.62
N ALA A 271 -5.52 8.03 -22.57
CA ALA A 271 -5.54 7.10 -23.69
C ALA A 271 -6.97 6.84 -24.18
N VAL A 272 -7.94 6.59 -23.28
CA VAL A 272 -9.36 6.44 -23.65
C VAL A 272 -9.91 7.70 -24.29
N LEU A 273 -9.62 8.88 -23.72
CA LEU A 273 -10.06 10.14 -24.29
C LEU A 273 -9.50 10.32 -25.71
N THR A 274 -8.22 10.01 -25.92
CA THR A 274 -7.58 10.04 -27.24
C THR A 274 -8.23 9.06 -28.22
N ALA A 275 -8.49 7.81 -27.83
CA ALA A 275 -9.17 6.82 -28.67
C ALA A 275 -10.57 7.31 -29.09
N CYS A 276 -11.34 7.84 -28.15
CA CYS A 276 -12.66 8.43 -28.43
C CYS A 276 -12.58 9.60 -29.42
N LEU A 277 -11.58 10.48 -29.29
CA LEU A 277 -11.38 11.57 -30.23
C LEU A 277 -11.05 11.04 -31.63
N ILE A 278 -10.15 10.05 -31.74
CA ILE A 278 -9.81 9.42 -33.02
C ILE A 278 -11.04 8.78 -33.66
N LEU A 279 -11.86 8.07 -32.86
CA LEU A 279 -13.13 7.48 -33.29
C LEU A 279 -14.09 8.54 -33.86
N ILE A 280 -14.27 9.67 -33.18
CA ILE A 280 -15.18 10.74 -33.62
C ILE A 280 -14.75 11.28 -34.99
N PHE A 281 -13.45 11.51 -35.19
CA PHE A 281 -12.95 12.11 -36.43
C PHE A 281 -12.75 11.12 -37.59
N ASN A 282 -12.56 9.83 -37.31
CA ASN A 282 -12.17 8.84 -38.34
C ASN A 282 -13.04 7.59 -38.40
N GLY A 283 -13.85 7.29 -37.37
CA GLY A 283 -14.49 5.99 -37.18
C GLY A 283 -15.83 5.79 -37.87
N LEU A 284 -16.43 6.85 -38.43
CA LEU A 284 -17.76 6.78 -39.06
C LEU A 284 -17.73 6.23 -40.50
N SER A 285 -16.55 6.10 -41.10
CA SER A 285 -16.39 5.56 -42.45
C SER A 285 -16.29 4.03 -42.45
N LEU A 286 -16.89 3.39 -43.46
CA LEU A 286 -16.81 1.93 -43.67
C LEU A 286 -15.53 1.50 -44.42
N ASP A 287 -14.62 2.43 -44.68
CA ASP A 287 -13.35 2.17 -45.34
C ASP A 287 -12.34 1.46 -44.42
N LEU A 288 -11.14 1.17 -44.91
CA LEU A 288 -10.10 0.51 -44.12
C LEU A 288 -9.73 1.34 -42.87
N ARG A 289 -9.67 2.67 -43.03
CA ARG A 289 -9.37 3.62 -41.95
C ARG A 289 -10.37 3.49 -40.80
N GLY A 290 -11.64 3.72 -41.08
CA GLY A 290 -12.69 3.75 -40.06
C GLY A 290 -12.90 2.40 -39.39
N ARG A 291 -12.86 1.29 -40.15
CA ARG A 291 -12.95 -0.06 -39.57
C ARG A 291 -11.81 -0.34 -38.59
N GLY A 292 -10.58 0.04 -38.91
CA GLY A 292 -9.46 -0.16 -37.99
C GLY A 292 -9.60 0.67 -36.72
N VAL A 293 -10.00 1.94 -36.83
CA VAL A 293 -10.26 2.80 -35.66
C VAL A 293 -11.32 2.21 -34.74
N VAL A 294 -12.45 1.72 -35.30
CA VAL A 294 -13.49 1.07 -34.50
C VAL A 294 -12.94 -0.13 -33.72
N TRP A 295 -12.16 -1.01 -34.37
CA TRP A 295 -11.59 -2.18 -33.69
C TRP A 295 -10.54 -1.83 -32.63
N PHE A 296 -9.69 -0.84 -32.88
CA PHE A 296 -8.75 -0.34 -31.87
C PHE A 296 -9.48 0.26 -30.68
N THR A 297 -10.46 1.15 -30.91
CA THR A 297 -11.26 1.74 -29.84
C THR A 297 -12.02 0.67 -29.04
N VAL A 298 -12.66 -0.32 -29.69
CA VAL A 298 -13.30 -1.45 -29.00
C VAL A 298 -12.30 -2.23 -28.13
N THR A 299 -11.08 -2.45 -28.63
CA THR A 299 -10.01 -3.11 -27.88
C THR A 299 -9.60 -2.29 -26.64
N VAL A 300 -9.45 -0.97 -26.78
CA VAL A 300 -9.17 -0.06 -25.64
C VAL A 300 -10.28 -0.15 -24.60
N PHE A 301 -11.55 -0.08 -25.01
CA PHE A 301 -12.70 -0.22 -24.10
C PHE A 301 -12.69 -1.57 -23.39
N ALA A 302 -12.46 -2.68 -24.11
CA ALA A 302 -12.40 -4.01 -23.51
C ALA A 302 -11.28 -4.11 -22.45
N LEU A 303 -10.08 -3.62 -22.75
CA LEU A 303 -8.95 -3.59 -21.82
C LEU A 303 -9.25 -2.74 -20.58
N VAL A 304 -9.87 -1.57 -20.75
CA VAL A 304 -10.28 -0.69 -19.66
C VAL A 304 -11.35 -1.34 -18.78
N MET A 305 -12.31 -2.02 -19.38
CA MET A 305 -13.35 -2.76 -18.64
C MET A 305 -12.74 -3.90 -17.82
N ILE A 306 -11.81 -4.67 -18.39
CA ILE A 306 -11.08 -5.73 -17.67
C ILE A 306 -10.28 -5.11 -16.51
N ARG A 307 -9.58 -4.00 -16.77
CA ARG A 307 -8.79 -3.27 -15.76
C ARG A 307 -9.67 -2.74 -14.62
N GLN A 308 -10.84 -2.19 -14.95
CA GLN A 308 -11.78 -1.66 -13.98
C GLN A 308 -12.44 -2.78 -13.15
N ALA A 309 -12.82 -3.89 -13.79
CA ALA A 309 -13.34 -5.07 -13.10
C ALA A 309 -12.33 -5.64 -12.10
N TYR A 310 -11.06 -5.74 -12.49
CA TYR A 310 -9.99 -6.18 -11.59
C TYR A 310 -9.84 -5.23 -10.40
N THR A 311 -9.75 -3.91 -10.65
CA THR A 311 -9.60 -2.91 -9.58
C THR A 311 -10.76 -2.92 -8.60
N LEU A 312 -12.00 -3.05 -9.10
CA LEU A 312 -13.18 -3.17 -8.25
C LEU A 312 -13.13 -4.45 -7.40
N SER A 313 -12.80 -5.58 -8.01
CA SER A 313 -12.71 -6.87 -7.30
C SER A 313 -11.67 -6.83 -6.17
N GLU A 314 -10.49 -6.25 -6.44
CA GLU A 314 -9.41 -6.15 -5.45
C GLU A 314 -9.75 -5.13 -4.36
N THR A 315 -10.40 -4.01 -4.71
CA THR A 315 -10.87 -3.01 -3.72
C THR A 315 -11.90 -3.63 -2.78
N THR A 316 -12.88 -4.36 -3.30
CA THR A 316 -13.88 -5.05 -2.48
C THR A 316 -13.23 -6.11 -1.59
N ARG A 317 -12.26 -6.88 -2.12
CA ARG A 317 -11.51 -7.88 -1.36
C ARG A 317 -10.72 -7.25 -0.21
N LEU A 318 -9.96 -6.19 -0.49
CA LEU A 318 -9.17 -5.48 0.52
C LEU A 318 -10.07 -4.87 1.60
N ASN A 319 -11.20 -4.26 1.23
CA ASN A 319 -12.15 -3.71 2.20
C ASN A 319 -12.76 -4.80 3.11
N ARG A 320 -13.04 -6.00 2.58
CA ARG A 320 -13.50 -7.13 3.39
C ARG A 320 -12.45 -7.59 4.39
N LEU A 321 -11.19 -7.73 3.95
CA LEU A 321 -10.08 -8.10 4.83
C LEU A 321 -9.87 -7.05 5.94
N LEU A 322 -9.95 -5.77 5.61
CA LEU A 322 -9.86 -4.69 6.61
C LEU A 322 -11.02 -4.76 7.61
N ALA A 323 -12.25 -5.04 7.15
CA ALA A 323 -13.40 -5.18 8.03
C ALA A 323 -13.27 -6.39 8.97
N GLU A 324 -12.78 -7.53 8.47
CA GLU A 324 -12.52 -8.73 9.26
C GLU A 324 -11.42 -8.48 10.31
N GLN A 325 -10.32 -7.83 9.92
CA GLN A 325 -9.26 -7.46 10.87
C GLN A 325 -9.77 -6.49 11.94
N ALA A 326 -10.59 -5.50 11.56
CA ALA A 326 -11.19 -4.59 12.52
C ALA A 326 -12.13 -5.32 13.50
N ALA A 327 -12.91 -6.29 13.02
CA ALA A 327 -13.78 -7.11 13.88
C ALA A 327 -12.97 -7.99 14.85
N GLN A 328 -11.90 -8.62 14.38
CA GLN A 328 -11.00 -9.42 15.23
C GLN A 328 -10.32 -8.58 16.32
N LEU A 329 -9.82 -7.39 15.95
CA LEU A 329 -9.19 -6.49 16.91
C LEU A 329 -10.19 -5.99 17.96
N ARG A 330 -11.44 -5.71 17.57
CA ARG A 330 -12.51 -5.36 18.51
C ARG A 330 -12.80 -6.52 19.46
N GLY A 331 -13.05 -7.72 18.94
CA GLY A 331 -13.33 -8.90 19.77
C GLY A 331 -12.20 -9.21 20.75
N SER A 332 -10.94 -9.15 20.30
CA SER A 332 -9.78 -9.34 21.17
C SER A 332 -9.65 -8.23 22.22
N ARG A 333 -9.97 -6.98 21.88
CA ARG A 333 -9.99 -5.88 22.84
C ARG A 333 -11.06 -6.08 23.90
N ASP A 334 -12.29 -6.39 23.49
CA ASP A 334 -13.41 -6.60 24.41
C ASP A 334 -13.12 -7.78 25.36
N GLU A 335 -12.52 -8.86 24.85
CA GLU A 335 -12.10 -10.00 25.69
C GLU A 335 -10.98 -9.62 26.67
N MET A 336 -9.98 -8.86 26.23
CA MET A 336 -8.92 -8.36 27.13
C MET A 336 -9.48 -7.43 28.21
N GLU A 337 -10.39 -6.54 27.84
CA GLU A 337 -11.04 -5.62 28.77
C GLU A 337 -11.92 -6.38 29.78
N TYR A 338 -12.70 -7.36 29.31
CA TYR A 338 -13.47 -8.23 30.19
C TYR A 338 -12.58 -8.95 31.20
N ARG A 339 -11.49 -9.60 30.75
CA ARG A 339 -10.53 -10.30 31.62
C ARG A 339 -9.78 -9.37 32.56
N ALA A 340 -9.53 -8.13 32.16
CA ALA A 340 -8.86 -7.13 33.00
C ALA A 340 -9.76 -6.63 34.14
N LEU A 341 -11.09 -6.63 33.95
CA LEU A 341 -12.04 -6.08 34.91
C LEU A 341 -12.84 -7.14 35.69
N HIS A 342 -12.79 -8.42 35.28
CA HIS A 342 -13.55 -9.51 35.91
C HIS A 342 -12.64 -10.58 36.52
N ASP A 343 -13.14 -11.23 37.57
CA ASP A 343 -12.49 -12.37 38.22
C ASP A 343 -12.70 -13.63 37.39
N SER A 344 -11.61 -14.29 36.99
CA SER A 344 -11.64 -15.45 36.09
C SER A 344 -12.36 -16.68 36.66
N LEU A 345 -12.52 -16.78 37.99
CA LEU A 345 -13.19 -17.91 38.63
C LEU A 345 -14.69 -17.69 38.76
N THR A 346 -15.10 -16.49 39.19
CA THR A 346 -16.48 -16.18 39.56
C THR A 346 -17.26 -15.41 38.50
N GLY A 347 -16.59 -14.75 37.55
CA GLY A 347 -17.22 -13.90 36.54
C GLY A 347 -17.74 -12.55 37.08
N LEU A 348 -17.61 -12.29 38.38
CA LEU A 348 -17.88 -10.98 38.99
C LEU A 348 -16.78 -9.98 38.64
N LEU A 349 -16.97 -8.70 38.95
CA LEU A 349 -15.88 -7.72 38.84
C LEU A 349 -14.70 -8.16 39.72
N ASN A 350 -13.47 -7.97 39.24
CA ASN A 350 -12.29 -8.12 40.09
C ASN A 350 -12.04 -6.80 40.85
N ARG A 351 -10.97 -6.77 41.66
CA ARG A 351 -10.58 -5.57 42.42
C ARG A 351 -10.42 -4.32 41.56
N ASP A 352 -9.83 -4.43 40.37
CA ASP A 352 -9.61 -3.28 39.48
C ASP A 352 -10.92 -2.82 38.82
N GLY A 353 -11.75 -3.75 38.36
CA GLY A 353 -13.09 -3.47 37.84
C GLY A 353 -13.99 -2.80 38.89
N PHE A 354 -13.94 -3.28 40.13
CA PHE A 354 -14.69 -2.68 41.23
C PHE A 354 -14.20 -1.27 41.56
N ARG A 355 -12.88 -1.04 41.56
CA ARG A 355 -12.31 0.30 41.78
C ARG A 355 -12.75 1.28 40.69
N GLN A 356 -12.72 0.87 39.42
CA GLN A 356 -13.20 1.70 38.31
C GLN A 356 -14.69 2.05 38.46
N LEU A 357 -15.52 1.08 38.83
CA LEU A 357 -16.95 1.31 39.11
C LEU A 357 -17.14 2.33 40.24
N MET A 358 -16.41 2.19 41.35
CA MET A 358 -16.44 3.15 42.45
C MET A 358 -15.90 4.52 42.07
N GLN A 359 -15.02 4.65 41.08
CA GLN A 359 -14.58 5.96 40.59
C GLN A 359 -15.61 6.62 39.67
N ALA A 360 -16.35 5.82 38.89
CA ALA A 360 -17.36 6.30 37.95
C ALA A 360 -18.65 6.77 38.64
N GLN A 361 -19.08 6.15 39.75
CA GLN A 361 -20.23 6.60 40.52
C GLN A 361 -19.88 7.78 41.44
N THR A 362 -20.56 8.92 41.27
CA THR A 362 -20.33 10.16 42.04
C THR A 362 -21.44 10.53 43.02
N GLY A 363 -22.59 9.84 42.96
CA GLY A 363 -23.76 10.09 43.81
C GLY A 363 -23.77 9.29 45.13
N PRO A 364 -24.85 9.42 45.93
CA PRO A 364 -25.03 8.64 47.15
C PRO A 364 -25.07 7.15 46.84
N ARG A 365 -24.33 6.36 47.61
CA ARG A 365 -24.12 4.93 47.36
C ARG A 365 -23.85 4.17 48.65
N THR A 366 -24.24 2.89 48.67
CA THR A 366 -23.93 1.97 49.75
C THR A 366 -22.93 0.92 49.27
N LEU A 367 -21.87 0.73 50.04
CA LEU A 367 -20.91 -0.34 49.88
C LEU A 367 -21.18 -1.42 50.93
N LEU A 368 -21.28 -2.68 50.49
CA LEU A 368 -21.23 -3.86 51.35
C LEU A 368 -19.92 -4.59 51.10
N MET A 369 -19.18 -4.90 52.17
CA MET A 369 -18.06 -5.84 52.15
C MET A 369 -18.49 -7.14 52.82
N LEU A 370 -18.18 -8.25 52.18
CA LEU A 370 -18.53 -9.60 52.61
C LEU A 370 -17.27 -10.44 52.73
N ASP A 371 -17.24 -11.29 53.74
CA ASP A 371 -16.18 -12.27 53.91
C ASP A 371 -16.77 -13.58 54.42
N LEU A 372 -16.37 -14.69 53.79
CA LEU A 372 -16.89 -16.02 54.08
C LEU A 372 -16.26 -16.58 55.36
N ASP A 373 -17.08 -16.71 56.41
CA ASP A 373 -16.64 -17.26 57.68
C ASP A 373 -16.35 -18.77 57.52
N GLY A 374 -15.11 -19.16 57.78
CA GLY A 374 -14.70 -20.58 57.76
C GLY A 374 -14.36 -21.14 56.37
N PHE A 375 -14.04 -20.30 55.38
CA PHE A 375 -13.68 -20.78 54.04
C PHE A 375 -12.35 -21.55 54.00
N LYS A 376 -11.34 -21.16 54.79
CA LYS A 376 -10.02 -21.84 54.80
C LYS A 376 -10.11 -23.36 55.11
N PRO A 377 -10.84 -23.81 56.14
CA PRO A 377 -11.13 -25.23 56.38
C PRO A 377 -11.71 -26.01 55.18
N VAL A 378 -12.45 -25.34 54.27
CA VAL A 378 -12.98 -25.96 53.04
C VAL A 378 -11.82 -26.44 52.17
N ASN A 379 -10.85 -25.56 51.92
CA ASN A 379 -9.68 -25.87 51.12
C ASN A 379 -8.81 -26.93 51.77
N ASP A 380 -8.63 -26.83 53.09
CA ASP A 380 -7.77 -27.75 53.85
C ASP A 380 -8.36 -29.17 53.91
N THR A 381 -9.70 -29.30 53.94
CA THR A 381 -10.39 -30.60 54.09
C THR A 381 -10.78 -31.24 52.75
N HIS A 382 -11.24 -30.45 51.78
CA HIS A 382 -11.81 -30.93 50.52
C HIS A 382 -10.97 -30.58 49.28
N GLY A 383 -9.87 -29.85 49.48
CA GLY A 383 -8.95 -29.44 48.42
C GLY A 383 -9.41 -28.18 47.67
N HIS A 384 -8.46 -27.51 47.01
CA HIS A 384 -8.69 -26.25 46.29
C HIS A 384 -9.78 -26.34 45.22
N ALA A 385 -9.92 -27.47 44.51
CA ALA A 385 -10.96 -27.63 43.51
C ALA A 385 -12.38 -27.59 44.10
N ALA A 386 -12.56 -28.04 45.36
CA ALA A 386 -13.83 -27.93 46.07
C ALA A 386 -14.07 -26.48 46.52
N GLY A 387 -13.04 -25.80 47.03
CA GLY A 387 -13.12 -24.37 47.36
C GLY A 387 -13.47 -23.50 46.15
N ASP A 388 -12.89 -23.78 44.98
CA ASP A 388 -13.20 -23.07 43.74
C ASP A 388 -14.66 -23.26 43.31
N ARG A 389 -15.24 -24.44 43.55
CA ARG A 389 -16.66 -24.70 43.31
C ARG A 389 -17.54 -23.90 44.26
N VAL A 390 -17.21 -23.92 45.55
CA VAL A 390 -17.91 -23.13 46.57
C VAL A 390 -17.89 -21.65 46.22
N LEU A 391 -16.74 -21.10 45.78
CA LEU A 391 -16.64 -19.70 45.38
C LEU A 391 -17.52 -19.35 44.18
N ARG A 392 -17.67 -20.26 43.21
CA ARG A 392 -18.62 -20.09 42.10
C ARG A 392 -20.07 -20.09 42.58
N ASP A 393 -20.42 -20.99 43.48
CA ASP A 393 -21.77 -21.08 44.03
C ASP A 393 -22.10 -19.84 44.90
N VAL A 394 -21.14 -19.36 45.69
CA VAL A 394 -21.24 -18.09 46.43
C VAL A 394 -21.47 -16.93 45.48
N ALA A 395 -20.69 -16.82 44.41
CA ALA A 395 -20.86 -15.76 43.42
C ALA A 395 -22.24 -15.79 42.74
N SER A 396 -22.73 -16.98 42.40
CA SER A 396 -24.10 -17.17 41.85
C SER A 396 -25.15 -16.68 42.84
N ARG A 397 -25.06 -17.08 44.11
CA ARG A 397 -26.00 -16.66 45.16
C ARG A 397 -25.95 -15.16 45.43
N ILE A 398 -24.76 -14.56 45.43
CA ILE A 398 -24.60 -13.10 45.53
C ILE A 398 -25.32 -12.42 44.35
N HIS A 399 -25.08 -12.89 43.13
CA HIS A 399 -25.69 -12.34 41.93
C HIS A 399 -27.23 -12.44 41.98
N GLU A 400 -27.78 -13.61 42.30
CA GLU A 400 -29.24 -13.83 42.43
C GLU A 400 -29.90 -12.86 43.43
N VAL A 401 -29.26 -12.61 44.57
CA VAL A 401 -29.81 -11.72 45.61
C VAL A 401 -29.63 -10.25 45.24
N SER A 402 -28.60 -9.91 44.46
CA SER A 402 -28.16 -8.54 44.24
C SER A 402 -28.43 -7.96 42.84
N GLU A 403 -28.83 -8.78 41.86
CA GLU A 403 -28.88 -8.46 40.42
C GLU A 403 -29.53 -7.11 40.09
N THR A 404 -30.62 -6.77 40.78
CA THR A 404 -31.40 -5.55 40.50
C THR A 404 -30.87 -4.30 41.19
N SER A 405 -30.03 -4.44 42.22
CA SER A 405 -29.75 -3.35 43.18
C SER A 405 -28.28 -3.07 43.38
N PHE A 406 -27.39 -4.05 43.13
CA PHE A 406 -25.96 -3.91 43.33
C PHE A 406 -25.15 -4.49 42.17
N ASP A 407 -23.98 -3.89 41.95
CA ASP A 407 -22.89 -4.51 41.20
C ASP A 407 -21.97 -5.25 42.17
N ALA A 408 -21.67 -6.50 41.87
CA ALA A 408 -20.89 -7.39 42.73
C ALA A 408 -19.46 -7.61 42.21
N ALA A 409 -18.52 -7.75 43.14
CA ALA A 409 -17.11 -7.97 42.89
C ALA A 409 -16.52 -9.00 43.84
N ARG A 410 -15.46 -9.68 43.39
CA ARG A 410 -14.57 -10.48 44.24
C ARG A 410 -13.25 -9.73 44.39
N LEU A 411 -12.91 -9.34 45.62
CA LEU A 411 -11.72 -8.54 45.90
C LEU A 411 -10.45 -9.37 46.07
N GLY A 412 -10.61 -10.66 46.37
CA GLY A 412 -9.54 -11.65 46.50
C GLY A 412 -9.93 -12.76 47.49
N GLY A 413 -9.42 -13.98 47.30
CA GLY A 413 -9.69 -15.10 48.24
C GLY A 413 -11.18 -15.36 48.43
N ASP A 414 -11.65 -15.17 49.65
CA ASP A 414 -13.01 -15.27 50.18
C ASP A 414 -13.73 -13.93 50.39
N GLU A 415 -13.14 -12.82 49.93
CA GLU A 415 -13.68 -11.46 50.07
C GLU A 415 -14.50 -11.04 48.84
N PHE A 416 -15.71 -10.56 49.09
CA PHE A 416 -16.62 -10.03 48.07
C PHE A 416 -17.07 -8.61 48.45
N ALA A 417 -17.46 -7.83 47.45
CA ALA A 417 -17.99 -6.49 47.66
C ALA A 417 -19.18 -6.23 46.74
N LEU A 418 -20.16 -5.46 47.23
CA LEU A 418 -21.31 -5.03 46.46
C LEU A 418 -21.44 -3.51 46.56
N LEU A 419 -21.64 -2.85 45.43
CA LEU A 419 -21.89 -1.40 45.35
C LEU A 419 -23.30 -1.13 44.81
N SER A 420 -24.10 -0.36 45.54
CA SER A 420 -25.48 -0.08 45.14
C SER A 420 -25.54 0.73 43.85
N ARG A 421 -26.43 0.39 42.93
CA ARG A 421 -26.67 1.14 41.68
C ARG A 421 -27.46 2.43 41.87
N ALA A 422 -28.20 2.52 42.97
CA ALA A 422 -29.02 3.66 43.35
C ALA A 422 -28.90 3.90 44.87
N PRO A 423 -29.23 5.11 45.37
CA PRO A 423 -29.29 5.38 46.80
C PRO A 423 -30.25 4.41 47.51
N LEU A 424 -29.82 3.87 48.65
CA LEU A 424 -30.61 2.96 49.48
C LEU A 424 -30.72 3.53 50.89
N ASP A 425 -31.87 3.37 51.52
CA ASP A 425 -32.06 3.67 52.93
C ASP A 425 -31.55 2.52 53.83
N ALA A 426 -31.34 2.81 55.11
CA ALA A 426 -30.81 1.82 56.05
C ALA A 426 -31.69 0.55 56.16
N PRO A 427 -33.04 0.63 56.18
CA PRO A 427 -33.90 -0.56 56.09
C PRO A 427 -33.65 -1.45 54.85
N GLN A 428 -33.50 -0.85 53.66
CA GLN A 428 -33.23 -1.56 52.41
C GLN A 428 -31.86 -2.25 52.45
N VAL A 429 -30.85 -1.56 52.96
CA VAL A 429 -29.49 -2.11 53.12
C VAL A 429 -29.53 -3.32 54.05
N ARG A 430 -30.20 -3.22 55.20
CA ARG A 430 -30.38 -4.34 56.13
C ARG A 430 -31.13 -5.51 55.48
N GLN A 431 -32.20 -5.23 54.75
CA GLN A 431 -32.98 -6.28 54.08
C GLN A 431 -32.14 -7.07 53.07
N VAL A 432 -31.30 -6.41 52.28
CA VAL A 432 -30.41 -7.08 51.32
C VAL A 432 -29.33 -7.87 52.03
N ALA A 433 -28.68 -7.27 53.04
CA ALA A 433 -27.65 -7.94 53.82
C ALA A 433 -28.17 -9.18 54.57
N THR A 434 -29.36 -9.12 55.17
CA THR A 434 -30.00 -10.28 55.81
C THR A 434 -30.27 -11.39 54.79
N ARG A 435 -30.81 -11.06 53.61
CA ARG A 435 -31.03 -12.04 52.54
C ARG A 435 -29.72 -12.67 52.05
N LEU A 436 -28.66 -11.87 51.94
CA LEU A 436 -27.32 -12.38 51.57
C LEU A 436 -26.81 -13.36 52.63
N ILE A 437 -26.91 -13.02 53.92
CA ILE A 437 -26.49 -13.88 55.02
C ILE A 437 -27.27 -15.20 55.01
N GLU A 438 -28.60 -15.13 54.92
CA GLU A 438 -29.47 -16.31 54.87
C GLU A 438 -29.14 -17.20 53.67
N ARG A 439 -29.08 -16.61 52.47
CA ARG A 439 -28.85 -17.37 51.23
C ARG A 439 -27.45 -17.98 51.15
N LEU A 440 -26.44 -17.29 51.66
CA LEU A 440 -25.07 -17.81 51.71
C LEU A 440 -24.87 -18.83 52.82
N SER A 441 -25.77 -18.90 53.82
CA SER A 441 -25.77 -19.92 54.86
C SER A 441 -26.42 -21.24 54.42
N ASP A 442 -27.15 -21.25 53.30
CA ASP A 442 -27.72 -22.48 52.74
C ASP A 442 -26.60 -23.51 52.43
N PRO A 443 -26.82 -24.82 52.58
CA PRO A 443 -25.79 -25.82 52.36
C PRO A 443 -25.19 -25.78 50.94
N PHE A 444 -23.88 -26.00 50.83
CA PHE A 444 -23.12 -26.14 49.58
C PHE A 444 -22.79 -27.60 49.29
N ASP A 445 -22.83 -27.97 48.01
CA ASP A 445 -22.52 -29.34 47.56
C ASP A 445 -21.02 -29.54 47.33
N VAL A 446 -20.39 -30.32 48.21
CA VAL A 446 -18.97 -30.70 48.10
C VAL A 446 -18.83 -32.22 47.89
N ARG A 447 -17.67 -32.67 47.39
CA ARG A 447 -17.43 -34.11 47.22
C ARG A 447 -17.48 -34.81 48.59
N GLY A 448 -18.52 -35.62 48.80
CA GLY A 448 -18.70 -36.43 50.01
C GLY A 448 -19.71 -35.89 51.03
N GLY A 449 -20.44 -34.81 50.76
CA GLY A 449 -21.51 -34.32 51.65
C GLY A 449 -21.95 -32.88 51.38
N HIS A 450 -22.73 -32.32 52.30
CA HIS A 450 -23.08 -30.90 52.31
C HIS A 450 -22.27 -30.17 53.38
N MET A 451 -21.97 -28.89 53.14
CA MET A 451 -21.35 -28.03 54.14
C MET A 451 -22.03 -26.66 54.23
N THR A 452 -21.95 -26.03 55.38
CA THR A 452 -22.48 -24.68 55.62
C THR A 452 -21.32 -23.72 55.87
N LEU A 453 -21.40 -22.52 55.29
CA LEU A 453 -20.46 -21.43 55.53
C LEU A 453 -21.24 -20.23 56.08
N GLY A 454 -20.62 -19.50 57.00
CA GLY A 454 -21.15 -18.20 57.41
C GLY A 454 -20.69 -17.11 56.46
N VAL A 455 -21.31 -15.94 56.55
CA VAL A 455 -20.79 -14.72 55.91
C VAL A 455 -20.95 -13.56 56.87
N SER A 456 -19.86 -12.83 57.07
CA SER A 456 -19.86 -11.57 57.79
C SER A 456 -20.04 -10.42 56.81
N VAL A 457 -20.86 -9.42 57.16
CA VAL A 457 -21.15 -8.28 56.27
C VAL A 457 -20.87 -6.95 56.97
N GLY A 458 -20.06 -6.10 56.35
CA GLY A 458 -19.84 -4.71 56.74
C GLY A 458 -20.49 -3.75 55.74
N ALA A 459 -21.32 -2.82 56.19
CA ALA A 459 -21.99 -1.84 55.33
C ALA A 459 -21.50 -0.42 55.61
N ALA A 460 -21.28 0.37 54.57
CA ALA A 460 -20.99 1.80 54.69
C ALA A 460 -21.76 2.62 53.66
N GLN A 461 -22.33 3.73 54.10
CA GLN A 461 -22.96 4.71 53.21
C GLN A 461 -21.94 5.79 52.83
N GLY A 462 -21.89 6.10 51.54
CA GLY A 462 -21.07 7.13 50.94
C GLY A 462 -21.95 8.26 50.41
N GLU A 463 -21.73 9.46 50.92
CA GLU A 463 -22.29 10.69 50.39
C GLU A 463 -21.52 11.17 49.14
N PRO A 464 -22.10 12.07 48.33
CA PRO A 464 -21.38 12.71 47.24
C PRO A 464 -20.06 13.33 47.73
N GLY A 465 -18.96 13.05 47.03
CA GLY A 465 -17.62 13.53 47.36
C GLY A 465 -16.79 12.62 48.27
N VAL A 466 -17.35 11.54 48.84
CA VAL A 466 -16.56 10.55 49.59
C VAL A 466 -15.70 9.72 48.62
N SER A 467 -14.38 9.71 48.85
CA SER A 467 -13.45 8.94 48.02
C SER A 467 -13.69 7.42 48.11
N PRO A 468 -13.43 6.66 47.04
CA PRO A 468 -13.57 5.20 47.07
C PRO A 468 -12.80 4.53 48.21
N ASP A 469 -11.57 4.97 48.46
CA ASP A 469 -10.70 4.41 49.50
C ASP A 469 -11.25 4.68 50.92
N ALA A 470 -11.85 5.85 51.15
CA ALA A 470 -12.50 6.17 52.42
C ALA A 470 -13.77 5.35 52.65
N LEU A 471 -14.56 5.11 51.59
CA LEU A 471 -15.76 4.27 51.67
C LEU A 471 -15.41 2.81 51.94
N LEU A 472 -14.39 2.27 51.25
CA LEU A 472 -13.84 0.93 51.51
C LEU A 472 -13.36 0.79 52.95
N GLY A 473 -12.56 1.74 53.45
CA GLY A 473 -12.05 1.69 54.83
C GLY A 473 -13.16 1.68 55.89
N ARG A 474 -14.28 2.38 55.64
CA ARG A 474 -15.46 2.36 56.54
C ARG A 474 -16.17 1.01 56.53
N ALA A 475 -16.38 0.43 55.34
CA ALA A 475 -17.02 -0.88 55.21
C ALA A 475 -16.16 -2.00 55.82
N ASP A 476 -14.84 -1.93 55.62
CA ASP A 476 -13.87 -2.88 56.19
C ASP A 476 -13.84 -2.83 57.72
N ALA A 477 -13.82 -1.63 58.31
CA ALA A 477 -13.91 -1.47 59.75
C ALA A 477 -15.21 -2.06 60.32
N ALA A 478 -16.34 -1.89 59.61
CA ALA A 478 -17.61 -2.50 60.00
C ALA A 478 -17.57 -4.03 59.89
N LEU A 479 -17.01 -4.57 58.80
CA LEU A 479 -16.83 -6.00 58.60
C LEU A 479 -15.96 -6.63 59.70
N TYR A 480 -14.87 -5.97 60.07
CA TYR A 480 -14.00 -6.41 61.17
C TYR A 480 -14.75 -6.52 62.51
N LEU A 481 -15.64 -5.55 62.80
CA LEU A 481 -16.50 -5.61 63.98
C LEU A 481 -17.52 -6.76 63.90
N ALA A 482 -18.03 -7.07 62.70
CA ALA A 482 -18.93 -8.21 62.50
C ALA A 482 -18.23 -9.54 62.82
N LYS A 483 -17.00 -9.72 62.32
CA LYS A 483 -16.16 -10.88 62.60
C LYS A 483 -15.81 -11.03 64.09
N ARG A 484 -15.38 -9.93 64.73
CA ARG A 484 -15.07 -9.93 66.18
C ARG A 484 -16.26 -10.28 67.05
N GLY A 485 -17.47 -9.95 66.60
CA GLY A 485 -18.71 -10.25 67.32
C GLY A 485 -19.26 -11.67 67.11
N GLY A 486 -18.46 -12.61 66.56
CA GLY A 486 -18.86 -14.01 66.38
C GLY A 486 -19.14 -14.43 64.92
N GLY A 487 -19.01 -13.51 63.95
CA GLY A 487 -19.31 -13.78 62.54
C GLY A 487 -20.80 -13.86 62.22
N GLY A 488 -21.15 -14.15 60.95
CA GLY A 488 -22.52 -14.43 60.52
C GLY A 488 -23.53 -13.30 60.71
N GLN A 489 -23.07 -12.04 60.73
CA GLN A 489 -23.92 -10.88 61.04
C GLN A 489 -23.57 -9.67 60.17
N LEU A 490 -24.51 -8.73 60.09
CA LEU A 490 -24.31 -7.41 59.52
C LEU A 490 -23.83 -6.41 60.58
N ARG A 491 -22.86 -5.57 60.23
CA ARG A 491 -22.54 -4.33 60.94
C ARG A 491 -22.55 -3.15 59.98
N GLU A 492 -23.24 -2.08 60.36
CA GLU A 492 -23.18 -0.80 59.64
C GLU A 492 -22.08 0.07 60.26
N ALA A 493 -21.30 0.76 59.43
CA ALA A 493 -20.28 1.70 59.88
C ALA A 493 -20.94 2.82 60.69
N ALA A 494 -20.41 3.11 61.88
CA ALA A 494 -20.90 4.23 62.67
C ALA A 494 -20.73 5.53 61.88
N ALA A 495 -21.76 6.37 61.84
CA ALA A 495 -21.63 7.72 61.29
C ALA A 495 -20.49 8.44 62.04
N LEU A 496 -19.47 8.91 61.31
CA LEU A 496 -18.47 9.79 61.90
C LEU A 496 -19.21 11.02 62.46
N PRO A 497 -19.01 11.40 63.73
CA PRO A 497 -19.52 12.67 64.22
C PRO A 497 -18.97 13.82 63.36
N ASP A 498 -19.79 14.84 63.09
CA ASP A 498 -19.53 15.98 62.17
C ASP A 498 -18.16 16.68 62.37
N ALA A 499 -17.49 16.47 63.50
CA ALA A 499 -16.23 17.12 63.89
C ALA A 499 -14.97 16.68 63.11
N LEU A 500 -15.06 15.71 62.18
CA LEU A 500 -13.93 15.28 61.32
C LEU A 500 -14.16 15.53 59.81
N ARG A 501 -15.17 16.34 59.43
CA ARG A 501 -15.29 16.88 58.07
C ARG A 501 -14.23 17.95 57.84
N THR A 502 -13.00 17.54 57.55
CA THR A 502 -12.04 18.44 56.91
C THR A 502 -12.30 18.40 55.41
N ASP A 503 -13.04 19.37 54.91
CA ASP A 503 -13.05 19.68 53.47
C ASP A 503 -11.61 20.05 53.05
N PRO A 504 -11.11 19.55 51.91
CA PRO A 504 -9.96 20.17 51.29
C PRO A 504 -10.38 21.56 50.79
N PRO A 505 -9.54 22.60 50.92
CA PRO A 505 -9.82 23.87 50.28
C PRO A 505 -9.70 23.66 48.76
N GLY A 506 -10.75 24.03 48.03
CA GLY A 506 -10.67 24.24 46.58
C GLY A 506 -11.07 25.66 46.23
N PRO A 507 -10.83 26.13 45.01
CA PRO A 507 -9.91 25.60 43.99
C PRO A 507 -8.46 26.08 44.15
#